data_AF-A0A7V3RPU1-F1
#
_entry.id   AF-A0A7V3RPU1-F1
#
_cell.length_a   1.000
_cell.length_b   1.000
_cell.length_c   1.000
_cell.angle_alpha   90.00
_cell.angle_beta   90.00
_cell.angle_gamma   90.00
#
_symmetry.space_group_name_H-M   'P 1'
#
loop_
_entity.id
_entity.type
_entity.pdbx_description
1 polymer ?
#
loop_
_entity_poly.entity_id
_entity_poly.type
_entity_poly.pdbx_seq_one_letter_code
_entity_poly.pdbx_strand_id
1 'polypeptide(L)' 'LNASPIYELLDEKGPDHSKCFEVCVVIDGKRYNSAWGPNKKMAEQKAALFALEELGIMDAKEIDTALDEISTSEE' A
#
# COMPACT_ATOMS: atom_id res chain seq x y z
N LEU A 1 -15.42 -12.85 1.40
CA LEU A 1 -13.94 -12.92 1.26
C LEU A 1 -13.41 -13.61 2.51
N ASN A 2 -12.83 -14.82 2.39
CA ASN A 2 -12.26 -15.58 3.51
C ASN A 2 -10.74 -15.80 3.35
N ALA A 3 -10.09 -14.98 2.50
CA ALA A 3 -8.66 -15.06 2.24
C ALA A 3 -7.92 -13.96 3.02
N SER A 4 -6.85 -14.32 3.71
CA SER A 4 -5.95 -13.36 4.35
C SER A 4 -5.12 -12.63 3.29
N PRO A 5 -4.95 -11.30 3.38
CA PRO A 5 -4.12 -10.55 2.46
C PRO A 5 -2.64 -10.92 2.64
N ILE A 6 -1.92 -11.07 1.52
CA ILE A 6 -0.48 -11.27 1.45
C ILE A 6 0.15 -10.00 0.88
N TYR A 7 1.25 -9.55 1.45
CA TYR A 7 2.00 -8.38 0.97
C TYR A 7 3.28 -8.84 0.27
N GLU A 8 3.46 -8.43 -0.98
CA GLU A 8 4.63 -8.78 -1.79
C GLU A 8 5.44 -7.51 -2.08
N LEU A 9 6.73 -7.53 -1.72
CA LEU A 9 7.70 -6.51 -2.13
C LEU A 9 8.06 -6.75 -3.60
N LEU A 10 7.76 -5.78 -4.45
CA LEU A 10 8.00 -5.84 -5.89
C LEU A 10 9.33 -5.24 -6.27
N ASP A 11 9.67 -4.10 -5.67
CA ASP A 11 10.88 -3.34 -6.01
C ASP A 11 11.38 -2.51 -4.82
N GLU A 12 12.65 -2.13 -4.88
CA GLU A 12 13.26 -1.20 -3.94
C GLU A 12 14.27 -0.31 -4.66
N LYS A 13 14.13 1.01 -4.51
CA LYS A 13 14.90 2.01 -5.25
C LYS A 13 15.39 3.14 -4.35
N GLY A 14 16.52 3.73 -4.69
CA GLY A 14 17.10 4.87 -3.98
C GLY A 14 18.33 4.50 -3.13
N PRO A 15 19.06 5.51 -2.63
CA PRO A 15 20.24 5.30 -1.79
C PRO A 15 19.84 4.70 -0.43
N ASP A 16 20.78 4.07 0.27
CA ASP A 16 20.51 3.37 1.53
C ASP A 16 19.82 4.24 2.60
N HIS A 17 20.09 5.56 2.60
CA HIS A 17 19.50 6.52 3.53
C HIS A 17 18.19 7.17 3.04
N SER A 18 17.73 6.82 1.84
CA SER A 18 16.49 7.33 1.23
C SER A 18 15.92 6.30 0.25
N LYS A 19 15.82 5.06 0.72
CA LYS A 19 15.30 3.95 -0.07
C LYS A 19 13.77 3.96 -0.01
N CYS A 20 13.14 3.80 -1.16
CA CYS A 20 11.72 3.58 -1.31
C CYS A 20 11.45 2.11 -1.66
N PHE A 21 10.29 1.61 -1.24
CA PHE A 21 9.86 0.23 -1.41
C PHE A 21 8.52 0.22 -2.13
N GLU A 22 8.40 -0.63 -3.15
CA GLU A 22 7.15 -0.90 -3.84
C GLU A 22 6.54 -2.19 -3.33
N VAL A 23 5.32 -2.12 -2.81
CA VAL A 23 4.61 -3.28 -2.27
C VAL A 23 3.24 -3.40 -2.92
N CYS A 24 2.76 -4.61 -3.21
CA CYS A 24 1.38 -4.88 -3.59
C CYS A 24 0.69 -5.83 -2.61
N VAL A 25 -0.64 -5.78 -2.57
CA VAL A 25 -1.47 -6.75 -1.84
C VAL A 25 -1.95 -7.84 -2.78
N VAL A 26 -1.94 -9.08 -2.31
CA VAL A 26 -2.50 -10.25 -2.98
C VAL A 26 -3.60 -10.82 -2.12
N ILE A 27 -4.82 -10.93 -2.66
CA ILE A 27 -5.96 -11.54 -1.98
C ILE A 27 -6.54 -12.58 -2.93
N ASP A 28 -6.67 -13.82 -2.44
CA ASP A 28 -7.20 -14.95 -3.23
C ASP A 28 -6.45 -15.16 -4.57
N GLY A 29 -5.13 -14.94 -4.56
CA GLY A 29 -4.28 -15.05 -5.75
C GLY A 29 -4.38 -13.87 -6.74
N LYS A 30 -5.24 -12.89 -6.49
CA LYS A 30 -5.33 -11.65 -7.28
C LYS A 30 -4.39 -10.59 -6.69
N ARG A 31 -3.48 -10.07 -7.52
CA ARG A 31 -2.68 -8.87 -7.21
C ARG A 31 -3.50 -7.61 -7.42
N TYR A 32 -3.42 -6.71 -6.45
CA TYR A 32 -4.00 -5.37 -6.48
C TYR A 32 -2.91 -4.35 -6.80
N ASN A 33 -3.33 -3.10 -7.01
CA ASN A 33 -2.40 -2.00 -7.26
C ASN A 33 -1.29 -1.92 -6.19
N SER A 34 -0.05 -1.75 -6.66
CA SER A 34 1.11 -1.54 -5.80
C SER A 34 1.17 -0.09 -5.32
N ALA A 35 1.88 0.13 -4.23
CA ALA A 35 2.18 1.45 -3.72
C ALA A 35 3.64 1.58 -3.31
N TRP A 36 4.19 2.80 -3.51
CA TRP A 36 5.52 3.17 -3.06
C TRP A 36 5.47 3.84 -1.69
N GLY A 37 6.45 3.52 -0.84
CA GLY A 37 6.67 4.17 0.44
C GLY A 37 8.16 4.30 0.79
N PRO A 38 8.54 5.27 1.64
CA PRO A 38 9.91 5.44 2.16
C PRO A 38 10.32 4.32 3.12
N ASN A 39 9.38 3.48 3.53
CA ASN A 39 9.61 2.25 4.27
C ASN A 39 8.55 1.21 3.86
N LYS A 40 8.80 -0.06 4.20
CA LYS A 40 7.92 -1.18 3.83
C LYS A 40 6.52 -1.05 4.43
N LYS A 41 6.42 -0.64 5.69
CA LYS A 41 5.15 -0.49 6.41
C LYS A 41 4.24 0.54 5.74
N MET A 42 4.78 1.69 5.35
CA MET A 42 4.01 2.71 4.66
C MET A 42 3.60 2.25 3.26
N ALA A 43 4.48 1.56 2.53
CA ALA A 43 4.15 0.96 1.24
C ALA A 43 3.02 -0.08 1.36
N GLU A 44 3.08 -0.94 2.38
CA GLU A 44 2.04 -1.93 2.71
C GLU A 44 0.69 -1.27 3.02
N GLN A 45 0.68 -0.24 3.88
CA GLN A 45 -0.55 0.48 4.24
C GLN A 45 -1.19 1.15 3.02
N LYS A 46 -0.39 1.82 2.18
CA LYS A 46 -0.88 2.43 0.94
C LYS A 46 -1.40 1.39 -0.05
N ALA A 47 -0.72 0.25 -0.20
CA ALA A 47 -1.17 -0.83 -1.06
C ALA A 47 -2.49 -1.46 -0.56
N ALA A 48 -2.66 -1.57 0.76
CA ALA A 48 -3.90 -2.04 1.37
C ALA A 48 -5.07 -1.09 1.06
N LEU A 49 -4.84 0.22 1.13
CA LEU A 49 -5.84 1.23 0.76
C LEU A 49 -6.29 1.06 -0.69
N PHE A 50 -5.36 0.93 -1.64
CA PHE A 50 -5.73 0.69 -3.04
C PHE A 50 -6.48 -0.63 -3.24
N ALA A 51 -6.15 -1.68 -2.48
CA ALA A 51 -6.92 -2.92 -2.52
C ALA A 51 -8.35 -2.73 -1.99
N LEU A 52 -8.54 -1.93 -0.93
CA LEU A 52 -9.87 -1.61 -0.38
C LEU A 52 -10.71 -0.77 -1.35
N GLU A 53 -10.09 0.17 -2.06
CA GLU A 53 -10.72 0.94 -3.13
C GLU A 53 -11.20 0.02 -4.26
N GLU A 54 -10.33 -0.84 -4.77
CA GLU A 54 -10.66 -1.74 -5.89
C GLU A 54 -11.69 -2.81 -5.49
N LEU A 55 -11.73 -3.19 -4.20
CA LEU A 55 -12.76 -4.05 -3.63
C LEU A 55 -14.11 -3.32 -3.42
N GLY A 56 -14.15 -1.99 -3.58
CA GLY A 56 -15.34 -1.18 -3.32
C GLY A 56 -15.72 -1.12 -1.83
N ILE A 57 -14.75 -1.31 -0.93
CA ILE A 57 -14.94 -1.22 0.53
C ILE A 57 -14.77 0.23 1.00
N MET A 58 -13.90 1.00 0.34
CA MET A 58 -13.67 2.42 0.60
C MET A 58 -13.82 3.21 -0.69
N ASP A 59 -14.36 4.42 -0.58
CA ASP A 59 -14.47 5.34 -1.71
C ASP A 59 -13.16 6.13 -1.92
N ALA A 60 -12.90 6.56 -3.15
CA ALA A 60 -11.68 7.30 -3.52
C ALA A 60 -11.37 8.51 -2.62
N LYS A 61 -12.41 9.18 -2.10
CA LYS A 61 -12.26 10.34 -1.21
C LYS A 61 -11.77 9.96 0.20
N GLU A 62 -12.18 8.79 0.68
CA GLU A 62 -11.71 8.23 1.96
C GLU A 62 -10.25 7.75 1.84
N ILE A 63 -9.92 7.17 0.70
CA ILE A 63 -8.55 6.76 0.38
C ILE A 63 -7.61 7.96 0.34
N ASP A 64 -7.98 9.03 -0.37
CA ASP A 64 -7.21 10.28 -0.45
C ASP A 64 -6.90 10.84 0.96
N THR A 65 -7.94 10.91 1.81
CA THR A 65 -7.79 11.36 3.20
C THR A 65 -6.84 10.45 4.00
N ALA A 66 -7.00 9.13 3.88
CA ALA A 66 -6.14 8.16 4.58
C ALA A 66 -4.68 8.20 4.09
N LEU A 67 -4.44 8.47 2.81
CA LEU A 67 -3.09 8.62 2.25
C LEU A 67 -2.39 9.84 2.83
N ASP A 68 -3.09 10.96 2.98
CA ASP A 68 -2.58 12.18 3.62
C ASP A 68 -2.25 11.94 5.11
N GLU A 69 -3.11 11.22 5.83
CA GLU A 69 -2.86 10.86 7.24
C GLU A 69 -1.65 9.94 7.39
N ILE A 70 -1.49 8.95 6.51
CA ILE A 70 -0.32 8.07 6.51
C ILE A 70 0.96 8.88 6.20
N SER A 71 0.87 9.86 5.29
CA SER A 71 2.02 10.72 4.94
C SER A 71 2.44 11.68 6.04
N THR A 72 1.49 12.14 6.85
CA THR A 72 1.75 13.10 7.94
C THR A 72 2.13 12.43 9.27
N SER A 73 1.90 11.11 9.40
CA SER A 73 2.14 10.38 10.66
C SER A 73 3.54 9.78 10.83
N GLU A 74 4.39 9.77 9.80
CA GLU A 74 5.76 9.23 9.85
C GLU A 74 6.85 10.27 9.50
N GLU A 75 6.68 11.51 9.95
CA GLU A 75 7.69 12.59 9.88
C GLU A 75 8.47 12.76 11.20
#